data_AF-A0A4R6IR39-F1
#
_entry.id   AF-A0A4R6IR39-F1
#
_cell.length_a   1.000
_cell.length_b   1.000
_cell.length_c   1.000
_cell.angle_alpha   90.00
_cell.angle_beta   90.00
_cell.angle_gamma   90.00
#
_symmetry.space_group_name_H-M   'P 1'
#
loop_
_entity.id
_entity.type
_entity.pdbx_description
1 polymer ?
#
loop_
_entity_poly.entity_id
_entity_poly.type
_entity_poly.pdbx_seq_one_letter_code
_entity_poly.pdbx_strand_id
1 'polypeptide(L)'
;MHHVFVKEVVERATTENKWVFHKITKRWYTPEEYMASYDGISYDGRRDWENVEVRNPMDGLAAASKILKDVSERREILEKRIFEYYQQQNIKKFTE
;
A
#
# COMPACT_ATOMS: atom_id res chain seq x y z
N MET A 1 0.65 -1.75 30.52
CA MET A 1 -0.64 -1.87 29.81
C MET A 1 -0.48 -1.83 28.28
N HIS A 2 0.55 -1.18 27.73
CA HIS A 2 0.73 -1.02 26.27
C HIS A 2 1.22 -2.26 25.51
N HIS A 3 2.02 -3.11 26.16
CA HIS A 3 2.46 -4.39 25.58
C HIS A 3 1.33 -5.41 25.35
N VAL A 4 0.14 -5.21 25.95
CA VAL A 4 -0.97 -6.17 25.83
C VAL A 4 -1.58 -6.09 24.42
N PHE A 5 -1.86 -4.89 23.92
CA PHE A 5 -2.47 -4.72 22.58
C PHE A 5 -1.55 -5.23 21.45
N VAL A 6 -0.28 -4.84 21.47
CA VAL A 6 0.68 -5.28 20.44
C VAL A 6 0.75 -6.80 20.45
N LYS A 7 0.82 -7.41 21.64
CA LYS A 7 0.81 -8.85 21.79
C LYS A 7 -0.48 -9.49 21.26
N GLU A 8 -1.65 -8.95 21.56
CA GLU A 8 -2.94 -9.44 21.05
C GLU A 8 -3.02 -9.38 19.51
N VAL A 9 -2.56 -8.28 18.90
CA VAL A 9 -2.53 -8.14 17.44
C VAL A 9 -1.59 -9.15 16.81
N VAL A 10 -0.39 -9.33 17.38
CA VAL A 10 0.62 -10.29 16.91
C VAL A 10 0.12 -11.72 17.07
N GLU A 11 -0.47 -12.06 18.21
CA GLU A 11 -1.06 -13.38 18.46
C GLU A 11 -2.19 -13.67 17.48
N ARG A 12 -3.09 -12.70 17.25
CA ARG A 12 -4.17 -12.84 16.26
C ARG A 12 -3.61 -13.03 14.86
N ALA A 13 -2.65 -12.19 14.44
CA ALA A 13 -2.04 -12.28 13.12
C ALA A 13 -1.34 -13.64 12.91
N THR A 14 -0.61 -14.11 13.91
CA THR A 14 0.07 -15.41 13.89
C THR A 14 -0.93 -16.56 13.81
N THR A 15 -1.97 -16.55 14.65
CA THR A 15 -2.99 -17.61 14.71
C THR A 15 -3.81 -17.69 13.43
N GLU A 16 -4.13 -16.55 12.83
CA GLU A 16 -4.88 -16.48 11.58
C GLU A 16 -3.99 -16.61 10.33
N ASN A 17 -2.66 -16.79 10.49
CA ASN A 17 -1.68 -16.77 9.40
C ASN A 17 -1.83 -15.55 8.48
N LYS A 18 -1.95 -14.37 9.10
CA LYS A 18 -2.18 -13.07 8.47
C LYS A 18 -1.11 -12.07 8.92
N TRP A 19 -1.07 -10.94 8.25
CA TRP A 19 -0.11 -9.86 8.52
C TRP A 19 -0.81 -8.64 9.08
N VAL A 20 0.00 -7.74 9.65
CA VAL A 20 -0.46 -6.50 10.24
C VAL A 20 -0.35 -5.39 9.21
N PHE A 21 -1.47 -4.74 8.90
CA PHE A 21 -1.55 -3.61 7.97
C PHE A 21 -1.85 -2.32 8.72
N HIS A 22 -1.01 -1.32 8.52
CA HIS A 22 -1.18 0.00 9.11
C HIS A 22 -1.83 0.97 8.11
N LYS A 23 -3.07 1.37 8.37
CA LYS A 23 -3.93 2.15 7.46
C LYS A 23 -3.41 3.53 7.10
N ILE A 24 -2.72 4.22 8.01
CA ILE A 24 -2.21 5.58 7.76
C ILE A 24 -0.98 5.53 6.84
N THR A 25 0.04 4.80 7.26
CA THR A 25 1.30 4.63 6.52
C THR A 25 1.18 3.70 5.31
N LYS A 26 0.06 2.97 5.18
CA LYS A 26 -0.17 1.93 4.17
C LYS A 26 0.91 0.85 4.18
N ARG A 27 1.55 0.62 5.33
CA ARG A 27 2.65 -0.32 5.50
C ARG A 27 2.15 -1.67 5.99
N TRP A 28 2.77 -2.72 5.47
CA TRP A 28 2.60 -4.09 5.92
C TRP A 28 3.75 -4.48 6.84
N TYR A 29 3.42 -5.26 7.86
CA TYR A 29 4.36 -5.87 8.78
C TYR A 29 3.99 -7.34 8.95
N THR A 30 5.01 -8.20 8.98
CA THR A 30 4.88 -9.52 9.59
C THR A 30 4.54 -9.37 11.08
N PRO A 31 3.96 -10.39 11.73
CA PRO A 31 3.75 -10.37 13.18
C PRO A 31 5.03 -10.05 13.96
N GLU A 32 6.17 -10.60 13.53
CA GLU A 32 7.48 -10.43 14.17
C GLU A 32 8.03 -9.00 13.99
N GLU A 33 7.98 -8.45 12.78
CA GLU A 33 8.38 -7.06 12.52
C GLU A 33 7.52 -6.07 13.29
N TYR A 34 6.23 -6.36 13.40
CA TYR A 34 5.32 -5.52 14.15
C TYR A 34 5.68 -5.54 15.63
N MET A 35 5.91 -6.71 16.24
CA MET A 35 6.36 -6.82 17.63
C MET A 35 7.67 -6.06 17.87
N ALA A 36 8.68 -6.29 17.03
CA ALA A 36 10.00 -5.68 17.17
C ALA A 36 9.96 -4.15 17.05
N SER A 37 9.00 -3.60 16.31
CA SER A 37 8.83 -2.14 16.16
C SER A 37 8.42 -1.44 17.45
N TYR A 38 7.92 -2.19 18.45
CA TYR A 38 7.49 -1.65 19.75
C TYR A 38 8.34 -2.16 20.93
N ASP A 39 9.36 -2.98 20.67
CA ASP A 39 10.34 -3.36 21.69
C ASP A 39 11.20 -2.15 22.06
N GLY A 40 11.07 -1.68 23.31
CA GLY A 40 11.85 -0.57 23.86
C GLY A 40 11.23 0.83 23.70
N ILE A 41 10.06 0.95 23.06
CA ILE A 41 9.34 2.24 22.95
C ILE A 41 8.25 2.30 24.02
N SER A 42 8.21 3.37 24.84
CA SER A 42 7.07 3.66 25.72
C SER A 42 5.89 4.15 24.88
N TYR A 43 5.29 3.24 24.12
CA TYR A 43 4.21 3.54 23.19
C TYR A 43 2.89 3.67 23.94
N ASP A 44 2.17 4.78 23.82
CA ASP A 44 0.95 5.05 24.60
C ASP A 44 -0.31 4.30 24.09
N GLY A 45 -0.19 3.50 23.02
CA GLY A 45 -1.15 2.46 22.63
C GLY A 45 -2.48 2.96 22.05
N ARG A 46 -2.95 4.14 22.46
CA ARG A 46 -4.34 4.57 22.32
C ARG A 46 -4.68 5.16 20.96
N ARG A 47 -3.73 5.36 20.05
CA ARG A 47 -4.00 5.92 18.71
C ARG A 47 -3.68 4.98 17.54
N ASP A 48 -2.75 4.04 17.65
CA ASP A 48 -2.48 3.11 16.53
C ASP A 48 -3.53 2.00 16.41
N TRP A 49 -4.25 1.64 17.48
CA TRP A 49 -5.18 0.51 17.42
C TRP A 49 -6.29 0.69 16.37
N GLU A 50 -6.81 1.92 16.21
CA GLU A 50 -7.81 2.24 15.17
C GLU A 50 -7.22 2.13 13.76
N ASN A 51 -5.90 2.25 13.66
CA ASN A 51 -5.16 2.35 12.42
C ASN A 51 -4.55 1.01 11.99
N VAL A 52 -4.66 -0.03 12.79
CA VAL A 52 -4.02 -1.32 12.54
C VAL A 52 -5.06 -2.39 12.28
N GLU A 53 -4.83 -3.21 11.25
CA GLU A 53 -5.72 -4.30 10.88
C GLU A 53 -4.95 -5.57 10.58
N VAL A 54 -5.52 -6.73 10.93
CA VAL A 54 -4.96 -8.03 10.57
C VAL A 54 -5.61 -8.50 9.29
N ARG A 55 -4.83 -8.64 8.22
CA ARG A 55 -5.31 -8.91 6.87
C ARG A 55 -4.45 -9.95 6.17
N ASN A 56 -5.02 -10.62 5.18
CA ASN A 56 -4.27 -11.54 4.34
C ASN A 56 -3.30 -10.74 3.44
N PRO A 57 -1.98 -10.98 3.53
CA PRO A 57 -1.01 -10.26 2.71
C PRO A 57 -1.19 -10.51 1.21
N MET A 58 -1.75 -11.65 0.82
CA MET A 58 -2.02 -11.97 -0.60
C MET A 58 -3.10 -11.05 -1.20
N ASP A 59 -4.12 -10.70 -0.43
CA ASP A 59 -5.13 -9.73 -0.86
C ASP A 59 -4.50 -8.34 -1.06
N GLY A 60 -3.56 -7.98 -0.17
CA GLY A 60 -2.76 -6.76 -0.29
C GLY A 60 -1.92 -6.73 -1.58
N LEU A 61 -1.23 -7.83 -1.87
CA LEU A 61 -0.42 -7.97 -3.08
C LEU A 61 -1.27 -7.91 -4.36
N ALA A 62 -2.43 -8.57 -4.36
CA ALA A 62 -3.37 -8.53 -5.48
C ALA A 62 -3.90 -7.10 -5.71
N ALA A 63 -4.26 -6.38 -4.63
CA ALA A 63 -4.73 -5.00 -4.72
C ALA A 63 -3.63 -4.06 -5.26
N ALA A 64 -2.39 -4.19 -4.78
CA ALA A 64 -1.25 -3.42 -5.29
C ALA A 64 -1.01 -3.70 -6.79
N SER A 65 -1.05 -4.97 -7.19
CA SER A 65 -0.88 -5.37 -8.59
C SER A 65 -1.94 -4.76 -9.50
N LYS A 66 -3.21 -4.74 -9.04
CA LYS A 66 -4.30 -4.09 -9.76
C LYS A 66 -4.06 -2.58 -9.94
N ILE A 67 -3.65 -1.89 -8.88
CA ILE A 67 -3.35 -0.45 -8.94
C ILE A 67 -2.22 -0.18 -9.95
N LEU A 68 -1.14 -0.98 -9.91
CA LEU A 68 -0.03 -0.81 -10.85
C LEU A 68 -0.46 -1.02 -12.30
N LYS A 69 -1.32 -2.02 -12.56
CA LYS A 69 -1.89 -2.25 -13.87
C LYS A 69 -2.73 -1.04 -14.33
N ASP A 70 -3.65 -0.57 -13.50
CA ASP A 70 -4.50 0.59 -13.83
C ASP A 70 -3.66 1.85 -14.10
N VAL A 71 -2.58 2.06 -13.33
CA VAL A 71 -1.65 3.18 -13.54
C VAL A 71 -0.89 3.02 -14.86
N SER A 72 -0.43 1.81 -15.20
CA SER A 72 0.25 1.53 -16.47
C SER A 72 -0.66 1.82 -17.67
N GLU A 73 -1.90 1.34 -17.65
CA GLU A 73 -2.88 1.56 -18.72
C GLU A 73 -3.16 3.06 -18.91
N ARG A 74 -3.33 3.81 -17.82
CA ARG A 74 -3.51 5.27 -17.89
C ARG A 74 -2.29 5.98 -18.47
N ARG A 75 -1.09 5.51 -18.15
CA ARG A 75 0.17 6.04 -18.70
C ARG A 75 0.23 5.83 -20.21
N GLU A 76 -0.06 4.62 -20.69
CA GLU A 76 -0.05 4.28 -22.12
C GLU A 76 -1.06 5.12 -22.91
N ILE A 77 -2.28 5.32 -22.38
CA ILE A 77 -3.28 6.18 -23.00
C ILE A 77 -2.78 7.62 -23.11
N LEU A 78 -2.15 8.14 -22.04
CA LEU A 78 -1.60 9.49 -22.04
C LEU A 78 -0.44 9.63 -23.05
N GLU A 79 0.48 8.67 -23.08
CA GLU A 79 1.59 8.63 -24.04
C GLU A 79 1.08 8.68 -25.49
N LYS A 80 0.07 7.86 -25.82
CA LYS A 80 -0.55 7.86 -27.14
C LYS A 80 -1.16 9.22 -27.49
N ARG A 81 -1.91 9.83 -26.56
CA ARG A 81 -2.52 11.15 -26.76
C ARG A 81 -1.48 12.24 -27.00
N ILE A 82 -0.39 12.21 -26.24
CA ILE A 82 0.74 13.14 -26.41
C ILE A 82 1.33 12.99 -27.81
N PHE A 83 1.63 11.75 -28.21
CA PHE A 83 2.21 11.47 -29.52
C PHE A 83 1.31 11.92 -30.67
N GLU A 84 0.02 11.56 -30.63
CA GLU A 84 -0.97 11.96 -31.63
C GLU A 84 -1.08 13.49 -31.76
N TYR A 85 -1.13 14.20 -30.63
CA TYR A 85 -1.22 15.65 -30.61
C TYR A 85 -0.02 16.31 -31.31
N TYR A 86 1.20 15.91 -30.96
CA TYR A 86 2.40 16.51 -31.55
C TYR A 86 2.69 16.04 -32.98
N GLN A 87 2.30 14.82 -33.37
CA GLN A 87 2.37 14.39 -34.77
C GLN A 87 1.43 15.20 -35.67
N GLN A 88 0.18 15.42 -35.25
CA GLN A 88 -0.79 16.21 -36.01
C GLN A 88 -0.33 17.67 -36.18
N GLN A 89 0.31 18.25 -35.16
CA GLN A 89 0.91 19.59 -35.22
C GLN A 89 2.05 19.67 -36.24
N ASN A 90 2.90 18.63 -36.31
CA ASN A 90 3.96 18.57 -37.31
C ASN A 90 3.41 18.44 -38.73
N ILE A 91 2.40 17.60 -38.96
CA ILE A 91 1.78 17.44 -40.28
C ILE A 91 1.18 18.76 -40.77
N LYS A 92 0.45 19.49 -39.91
CA LYS A 92 -0.15 20.78 -40.27
C LYS A 92 0.89 21.81 -40.73
N LYS A 93 2.07 21.86 -40.11
CA LYS A 93 3.16 22.77 -40.49
C LYS A 93 3.79 22.52 -41.86
N PHE A 94 3.59 21.34 -42.47
CA PHE A 94 4.12 21.02 -43.80
C PHE A 94 3.07 21.12 -44.92
N THR A 95 1.81 21.39 -44.57
CA THR A 95 0.68 21.51 -45.52
C THR A 95 0.11 22.94 -45.62
N GLU A 96 0.70 23.89 -44.90
CA GLU A 96 0.47 25.35 -45.03
C GLU A 96 1.66 26.01 -45.74
#